data_AF-A0A0D3LHB5-F1
#
_entry.id   AF-A0A0D3LHB5-F1
#
_cell.length_a   1.000
_cell.length_b   1.000
_cell.length_c   1.000
_cell.angle_alpha   90.00
_cell.angle_beta   90.00
_cell.angle_gamma   90.00
#
_symmetry.space_group_name_H-M   'P 1'
#
loop_
_entity.id
_entity.type
_entity.pdbx_description
1 polymer ?
#
loop_
_entity_poly.entity_id
_entity_poly.type
_entity_poly.pdbx_seq_one_letter_code
_entity_poly.pdbx_strand_id
1 'polypeptide(L)'
;MQRLYYLRTGLLCTALAAAVLLASCDSGSSNEQTKETALRLSEASAESWDARQDAAFLIEAYSYGLMIVRYSELALEKAQSPTAKSFAEQSATWHKKLNNEIEQMALHKEVALPDAEGANVQRYLEKLNKFSSPRFEQEYLLVLSDIQSNMMHQYEIASDEAMDMNMRNWASQTLPYMQAHAQAVNELQDQLGD
;
A
#
# COMPACT_ATOMS: atom_id res chain seq x y z
N MET A 1 -4.94 44.20 -59.41
CA MET A 1 -6.15 44.12 -58.58
C MET A 1 -6.70 42.70 -58.69
N GLN A 2 -6.99 42.09 -57.55
CA GLN A 2 -7.13 40.64 -57.35
C GLN A 2 -8.42 40.04 -57.94
N ARG A 3 -8.35 38.71 -58.11
CA ARG A 3 -9.23 37.80 -58.86
C ARG A 3 -10.62 37.56 -58.22
N LEU A 4 -11.52 37.19 -59.12
CA LEU A 4 -12.84 36.59 -58.93
C LEU A 4 -12.80 35.18 -58.29
N TYR A 5 -13.98 34.81 -57.74
CA TYR A 5 -14.66 33.49 -57.77
C TYR A 5 -14.85 32.68 -56.46
N TYR A 6 -16.15 32.58 -56.09
CA TYR A 6 -16.93 31.51 -55.45
C TYR A 6 -16.30 30.65 -54.32
N LEU A 7 -17.03 30.47 -53.20
CA LEU A 7 -17.77 29.22 -52.95
C LEU A 7 -18.62 29.28 -51.65
N ARG A 8 -19.80 28.68 -51.77
CA ARG A 8 -20.77 28.30 -50.74
C ARG A 8 -20.12 27.77 -49.45
N THR A 9 -20.38 28.39 -48.31
CA THR A 9 -20.27 27.72 -47.00
C THR A 9 -21.61 27.07 -46.69
N GLY A 10 -21.66 25.76 -46.91
CA GLY A 10 -22.80 24.92 -46.54
C GLY A 10 -22.95 24.88 -45.02
N LEU A 11 -24.16 25.16 -44.57
CA LEU A 11 -24.67 24.83 -43.24
C LEU A 11 -24.68 23.31 -43.13
N LEU A 12 -23.77 22.72 -42.35
CA LEU A 12 -23.74 21.30 -42.06
C LEU A 12 -23.96 21.11 -40.56
N CYS A 13 -25.20 20.73 -40.24
CA CYS A 13 -25.59 20.14 -38.98
C CYS A 13 -24.74 18.90 -38.70
N THR A 14 -23.91 18.94 -37.66
CA THR A 14 -23.47 17.73 -36.96
C THR A 14 -23.83 17.88 -35.50
N ALA A 15 -25.05 17.45 -35.18
CA ALA A 15 -25.44 17.10 -33.82
C ALA A 15 -24.67 15.84 -33.43
N LEU A 16 -23.53 16.00 -32.77
CA LEU A 16 -22.87 14.90 -32.07
C LEU A 16 -23.51 14.79 -30.69
N ALA A 17 -24.55 13.97 -30.62
CA ALA A 17 -25.05 13.42 -29.38
C ALA A 17 -23.96 12.48 -28.83
N ALA A 18 -23.09 13.01 -27.97
CA ALA A 18 -22.28 12.16 -27.11
C ALA A 18 -23.23 11.61 -26.03
N ALA A 19 -23.70 10.39 -26.27
CA ALA A 19 -24.30 9.56 -25.24
C ALA A 19 -23.26 9.39 -24.13
N VAL A 20 -23.39 10.17 -23.07
CA VAL A 20 -22.73 9.89 -21.79
C VAL A 20 -23.33 8.59 -21.31
N LEU A 21 -22.64 7.49 -21.60
CA LEU A 21 -22.91 6.21 -20.98
C LEU A 21 -22.78 6.42 -19.47
N LEU A 22 -23.90 6.23 -18.78
CA LEU A 22 -23.98 6.17 -17.34
C LEU A 22 -23.04 5.07 -16.86
N ALA A 23 -21.84 5.46 -16.43
CA ALA A 23 -21.13 4.67 -15.44
C ALA A 23 -21.98 4.74 -14.18
N SER A 24 -22.81 3.71 -13.99
CA SER A 24 -23.48 3.42 -12.74
C SER A 24 -22.40 3.34 -11.68
N CYS A 25 -22.23 4.40 -10.90
CA CYS A 25 -21.43 4.39 -9.69
C CYS A 25 -22.14 3.48 -8.69
N ASP A 26 -21.84 2.18 -8.75
CA ASP A 26 -21.96 1.32 -7.58
C ASP A 26 -20.85 1.77 -6.63
N SER A 27 -21.21 2.59 -5.65
CA SER A 27 -20.31 3.19 -4.68
C SER A 27 -19.87 2.12 -3.67
N GLY A 28 -18.96 1.26 -4.13
CA GLY A 28 -18.28 0.24 -3.36
C GLY A 28 -16.88 0.07 -3.92
N SER A 29 -16.11 1.16 -4.02
CA SER A 29 -14.69 1.13 -4.38
C SER A 29 -13.99 0.17 -3.42
N SER A 30 -13.59 -1.01 -3.92
CA SER A 30 -12.80 -1.95 -3.15
C SER A 30 -11.43 -1.34 -2.88
N ASN A 31 -10.90 -1.42 -1.65
CA ASN A 31 -9.65 -0.76 -1.27
C ASN A 31 -8.41 -1.20 -2.10
N GLU A 32 -8.46 -2.34 -2.79
CA GLU A 32 -7.40 -2.73 -3.75
C GLU A 32 -7.35 -1.78 -4.96
N GLN A 33 -8.50 -1.21 -5.30
CA GLN A 33 -8.63 -0.18 -6.32
C GLN A 33 -7.95 1.13 -5.91
N THR A 34 -7.77 1.42 -4.61
CA THR A 34 -7.16 2.68 -4.16
C THR A 34 -5.63 2.62 -4.24
N LYS A 35 -5.00 1.48 -3.90
CA LYS A 35 -3.58 1.23 -4.18
C LYS A 35 -3.28 1.25 -5.68
N GLU A 36 -4.03 0.52 -6.49
CA GLU A 36 -3.84 0.50 -7.95
C GLU A 36 -4.06 1.88 -8.59
N THR A 37 -5.00 2.66 -8.05
CA THR A 37 -5.20 4.04 -8.50
C THR A 37 -4.00 4.91 -8.13
N ALA A 38 -3.45 4.79 -6.92
CA ALA A 38 -2.25 5.50 -6.50
C ALA A 38 -1.05 5.17 -7.42
N LEU A 39 -0.82 3.89 -7.71
CA LEU A 39 0.23 3.45 -8.64
C LEU A 39 0.02 4.05 -10.04
N ARG A 40 -1.18 3.92 -10.61
CA ARG A 40 -1.50 4.49 -11.93
C ARG A 40 -1.35 6.01 -12.00
N LEU A 41 -1.72 6.72 -10.94
CA LEU A 41 -1.55 8.17 -10.86
C LEU A 41 -0.06 8.53 -10.85
N SER A 42 0.74 7.81 -10.08
CA SER A 42 2.20 7.98 -10.06
C SER A 42 2.84 7.67 -11.42
N GLU A 43 2.44 6.60 -12.08
CA GLU A 43 2.94 6.26 -13.42
C GLU A 43 2.66 7.36 -14.45
N ALA A 44 1.49 8.00 -14.34
CA ALA A 44 1.06 9.07 -15.24
C ALA A 44 1.75 10.42 -14.97
N SER A 45 2.09 10.71 -13.71
CA SER A 45 2.67 12.01 -13.31
C SER A 45 4.20 12.02 -13.23
N ALA A 46 4.84 10.87 -13.03
CA ALA A 46 6.28 10.81 -12.81
C ALA A 46 7.09 11.11 -14.09
N GLU A 47 8.08 11.99 -13.92
CA GLU A 47 8.92 12.53 -14.99
C GLU A 47 10.00 11.55 -15.49
N SER A 48 10.33 10.52 -14.71
CA SER A 48 11.35 9.52 -15.03
C SER A 48 10.96 8.13 -14.57
N TRP A 49 11.68 7.12 -15.07
CA TRP A 49 11.54 5.74 -14.58
C TRP A 49 11.86 5.63 -13.09
N ASP A 50 12.93 6.27 -12.65
CA ASP A 50 13.37 6.21 -11.25
C ASP A 50 12.35 6.86 -10.30
N ALA A 51 11.75 7.99 -10.71
CA ALA A 51 10.69 8.63 -9.93
C ALA A 51 9.44 7.73 -9.79
N ARG A 52 9.15 6.89 -10.79
CA ARG A 52 8.09 5.88 -10.71
C ARG A 52 8.43 4.78 -9.71
N GLN A 53 9.68 4.32 -9.71
CA GLN A 53 10.12 3.29 -8.76
C GLN A 53 10.10 3.80 -7.31
N ASP A 54 10.61 5.01 -7.06
CA ASP A 54 10.58 5.66 -5.74
C ASP A 54 9.13 5.82 -5.23
N ALA A 55 8.21 6.26 -6.11
CA ALA A 55 6.82 6.42 -5.75
C ALA A 55 6.09 5.09 -5.53
N ALA A 56 6.35 4.09 -6.38
CA ALA A 56 5.83 2.74 -6.20
C ALA A 56 6.29 2.14 -4.87
N PHE A 57 7.55 2.33 -4.49
CA PHE A 57 8.07 1.90 -3.20
C PHE A 57 7.32 2.55 -2.03
N LEU A 58 7.09 3.86 -2.05
CA LEU A 58 6.31 4.53 -0.98
C LEU A 58 4.88 4.00 -0.89
N ILE A 59 4.21 3.80 -2.04
CA ILE A 59 2.84 3.27 -2.09
C ILE A 59 2.77 1.84 -1.53
N GLU A 60 3.71 0.98 -1.91
CA GLU A 60 3.80 -0.39 -1.42
C GLU A 60 4.13 -0.46 0.07
N ALA A 61 5.17 0.26 0.51
CA ALA A 61 5.59 0.30 1.91
C ALA A 61 4.46 0.80 2.82
N TYR A 62 3.77 1.86 2.40
CA TYR A 62 2.62 2.40 3.14
C TYR A 62 1.46 1.41 3.19
N SER A 63 1.16 0.75 2.07
CA SER A 63 0.13 -0.28 2.01
C SER A 63 0.42 -1.39 3.00
N TYR A 64 1.61 -2.00 2.95
CA TYR A 64 2.01 -3.05 3.90
C TYR A 64 1.96 -2.59 5.36
N GLY A 65 2.41 -1.37 5.64
CA GLY A 65 2.31 -0.79 6.98
C GLY A 65 0.86 -0.70 7.48
N LEU A 66 -0.08 -0.26 6.64
CA LEU A 66 -1.51 -0.27 6.99
C LEU A 66 -2.03 -1.69 7.26
N MET A 67 -1.63 -2.68 6.45
CA MET A 67 -2.02 -4.08 6.67
C MET A 67 -1.55 -4.57 8.05
N ILE A 68 -0.27 -4.36 8.38
CA ILE A 68 0.33 -4.83 9.63
C ILE A 68 -0.30 -4.16 10.83
N VAL A 69 -0.59 -2.86 10.76
CA VAL A 69 -1.33 -2.15 11.81
C VAL A 69 -2.68 -2.82 12.04
N ARG A 70 -3.45 -3.09 10.98
CA ARG A 70 -4.77 -3.72 11.10
C ARG A 70 -4.73 -5.12 11.69
N TYR A 71 -3.83 -5.98 11.22
CA TYR A 71 -3.70 -7.33 11.76
C TYR A 71 -3.25 -7.31 13.23
N SER A 72 -2.36 -6.39 13.57
CA SER A 72 -1.87 -6.24 14.94
C SER A 72 -2.94 -5.69 15.88
N GLU A 73 -3.79 -4.76 15.44
CA GLU A 73 -4.96 -4.31 16.20
C GLU A 73 -5.92 -5.47 16.50
N LEU A 74 -6.21 -6.31 15.52
CA LEU A 74 -7.02 -7.53 15.73
C LEU A 74 -6.34 -8.49 16.73
N ALA A 75 -5.01 -8.60 16.69
CA ALA A 75 -4.26 -9.46 17.61
C ALA A 75 -4.30 -8.95 19.05
N LEU A 76 -4.27 -7.63 19.28
CA LEU A 76 -4.45 -7.05 20.61
C LEU A 76 -5.79 -7.42 21.24
N GLU A 77 -6.84 -7.54 20.42
CA GLU A 77 -8.19 -7.92 20.87
C GLU A 77 -8.32 -9.43 21.12
N LYS A 78 -7.74 -10.26 20.24
CA LYS A 78 -8.05 -11.70 20.19
C LYS A 78 -6.99 -12.62 20.78
N ALA A 79 -5.72 -12.23 20.73
CA ALA A 79 -4.65 -13.06 21.28
C ALA A 79 -4.88 -13.29 22.79
N GLN A 80 -4.43 -14.43 23.28
CA GLN A 80 -4.44 -14.81 24.69
C GLN A 80 -3.01 -14.88 25.24
N SER A 81 -2.02 -15.23 24.40
CA SER A 81 -0.61 -15.21 24.77
C SER A 81 -0.11 -13.78 25.07
N PRO A 82 0.49 -13.53 26.25
CA PRO A 82 1.12 -12.24 26.55
C PRO A 82 2.18 -11.85 25.53
N THR A 83 2.95 -12.82 25.01
CA THR A 83 4.02 -12.58 24.04
C THR A 83 3.44 -12.15 22.69
N ALA A 84 2.36 -12.79 22.23
CA ALA A 84 1.67 -12.40 21.00
C ALA A 84 1.03 -10.99 21.11
N LYS A 85 0.44 -10.65 22.26
CA LYS A 85 -0.08 -9.29 22.51
C LYS A 85 1.02 -8.24 22.50
N SER A 86 2.12 -8.50 23.20
CA SER A 86 3.26 -7.56 23.26
C SER A 86 3.87 -7.35 21.88
N PHE A 87 3.99 -8.39 21.08
CA PHE A 87 4.46 -8.28 19.70
C PHE A 87 3.50 -7.47 18.82
N ALA A 88 2.19 -7.69 18.95
CA ALA A 88 1.18 -6.94 18.22
C ALA A 88 1.22 -5.45 18.58
N GLU A 89 1.37 -5.09 19.86
CA GLU A 89 1.47 -3.70 20.32
C GLU A 89 2.68 -2.99 19.71
N GLN A 90 3.85 -3.66 19.77
CA GLN A 90 5.09 -3.14 19.20
C GLN A 90 4.98 -2.98 17.68
N SER A 91 4.45 -3.98 16.99
CA SER A 91 4.25 -3.95 15.53
C SER A 91 3.30 -2.83 15.11
N ALA A 92 2.14 -2.70 15.75
CA ALA A 92 1.20 -1.61 15.44
C ALA A 92 1.83 -0.23 15.67
N THR A 93 2.56 -0.06 16.78
CA THR A 93 3.19 1.23 17.12
C THR A 93 4.29 1.60 16.13
N TRP A 94 5.16 0.64 15.81
CA TRP A 94 6.28 0.87 14.90
C TRP A 94 5.80 1.16 13.48
N HIS A 95 4.84 0.40 12.96
CA HIS A 95 4.29 0.63 11.62
C HIS A 95 3.47 1.92 11.51
N LYS A 96 2.76 2.34 12.57
CA LYS A 96 2.12 3.67 12.60
C LYS A 96 3.15 4.79 12.47
N LYS A 97 4.26 4.68 13.17
CA LYS A 97 5.35 5.66 13.06
C LYS A 97 5.93 5.67 11.64
N LEU A 98 6.21 4.50 11.09
CA LEU A 98 6.76 4.34 9.74
C LEU A 98 5.84 4.91 8.66
N ASN A 99 4.53 4.65 8.78
CA ASN A 99 3.51 5.20 7.88
C ASN A 99 3.49 6.73 7.92
N ASN A 100 3.59 7.34 9.09
CA ASN A 100 3.67 8.80 9.20
C ASN A 100 4.94 9.35 8.51
N GLU A 101 6.08 8.66 8.60
CA GLU A 101 7.30 9.05 7.90
C GLU A 101 7.13 8.94 6.37
N ILE A 102 6.47 7.88 5.89
CA ILE A 102 6.13 7.69 4.48
C ILE A 102 5.19 8.78 3.97
N GLU A 103 4.16 9.15 4.74
CA GLU A 103 3.26 10.26 4.40
C GLU A 103 4.03 11.56 4.17
N GLN A 104 4.99 11.89 5.04
CA GLN A 104 5.79 13.11 4.87
C GLN A 104 6.64 13.07 3.58
N MET A 105 7.24 11.92 3.27
CA MET A 105 8.02 11.75 2.03
C MET A 105 7.12 11.82 0.80
N ALA A 106 5.96 11.18 0.84
CA ALA A 106 4.98 11.18 -0.26
C ALA A 106 4.44 12.58 -0.53
N LEU A 107 4.13 13.35 0.52
CA LEU A 107 3.72 14.75 0.39
C LEU A 107 4.78 15.61 -0.30
N HIS A 108 6.04 15.46 0.08
CA HIS A 108 7.14 16.22 -0.55
C HIS A 108 7.33 15.85 -2.03
N LYS A 109 6.98 14.62 -2.40
CA LYS A 109 7.12 14.08 -3.76
C LYS A 109 5.85 14.13 -4.60
N GLU A 110 4.77 14.70 -4.05
CA GLU A 110 3.46 14.73 -4.69
C GLU A 110 2.95 13.34 -5.09
N VAL A 111 3.31 12.32 -4.30
CA VAL A 111 2.87 10.94 -4.47
C VAL A 111 1.57 10.75 -3.71
N ALA A 112 0.51 10.35 -4.42
CA ALA A 112 -0.73 9.92 -3.79
C ALA A 112 -0.51 8.59 -3.08
N LEU A 113 -0.93 8.49 -1.83
CA LEU A 113 -0.95 7.24 -1.07
C LEU A 113 -2.37 6.66 -1.06
N PRO A 114 -2.52 5.33 -0.95
CA PRO A 114 -3.83 4.73 -0.74
C PRO A 114 -4.41 5.18 0.61
N ASP A 115 -5.71 5.34 0.67
CA ASP A 115 -6.45 5.73 1.88
C ASP A 115 -6.84 4.55 2.77
N ALA A 116 -6.61 3.32 2.30
CA ALA A 116 -6.97 2.09 2.99
C ALA A 116 -6.07 0.91 2.62
N GLU A 117 -6.06 -0.08 3.50
CA GLU A 117 -5.19 -1.27 3.50
C GLU A 117 -5.41 -2.30 2.36
N GLY A 118 -6.28 -2.04 1.37
CA GLY A 118 -6.58 -2.98 0.29
C GLY A 118 -7.71 -3.99 0.62
N ALA A 119 -8.42 -4.49 -0.41
CA ALA A 119 -9.58 -5.37 -0.22
C ALA A 119 -9.21 -6.76 0.32
N ASN A 120 -8.00 -7.23 0.02
CA ASN A 120 -7.47 -8.49 0.52
C ASN A 120 -7.31 -8.49 2.04
N VAL A 121 -6.99 -7.34 2.67
CA VAL A 121 -6.87 -7.27 4.12
C VAL A 121 -8.18 -7.58 4.82
N GLN A 122 -9.28 -6.98 4.37
CA GLN A 122 -10.59 -7.21 4.98
C GLN A 122 -11.00 -8.69 4.93
N ARG A 123 -10.77 -9.35 3.79
CA ARG A 123 -11.01 -10.79 3.64
C ARG A 123 -10.19 -11.63 4.62
N TYR A 124 -8.92 -11.28 4.81
CA TYR A 124 -8.04 -11.98 5.75
C TYR A 124 -8.41 -11.67 7.20
N LEU A 125 -8.79 -10.44 7.54
CA LEU A 125 -9.31 -10.07 8.86
C LEU A 125 -10.57 -10.88 9.18
N GLU A 126 -11.51 -11.00 8.25
CA GLU A 126 -12.71 -11.84 8.41
C GLU A 126 -12.35 -13.32 8.62
N LYS A 127 -11.35 -13.83 7.90
CA LYS A 127 -10.85 -15.20 8.09
C LYS A 127 -10.24 -15.37 9.49
N LEU A 128 -9.33 -14.48 9.87
CA LEU A 128 -8.66 -14.49 11.18
C LEU A 128 -9.68 -14.39 12.32
N ASN A 129 -10.71 -13.56 12.16
CA ASN A 129 -11.71 -13.35 13.20
C ASN A 129 -12.53 -14.61 13.53
N LYS A 130 -12.61 -15.58 12.61
CA LYS A 130 -13.27 -16.88 12.82
C LYS A 130 -12.47 -17.82 13.72
N PHE A 131 -11.17 -17.56 13.92
CA PHE A 131 -10.33 -18.37 14.78
C PHE A 131 -10.33 -17.84 16.22
N SER A 132 -10.12 -18.75 17.16
CA SER A 132 -9.79 -18.47 18.56
C SER A 132 -8.34 -18.90 18.83
N SER A 133 -7.70 -18.38 19.88
CA SER A 133 -6.37 -18.86 20.29
C SER A 133 -6.43 -20.36 20.66
N PRO A 134 -5.39 -21.15 20.36
CA PRO A 134 -4.11 -20.73 19.79
C PRO A 134 -4.12 -20.57 18.26
N ARG A 135 -5.12 -21.10 17.55
CA ARG A 135 -5.16 -21.07 16.07
C ARG A 135 -5.12 -19.65 15.50
N PHE A 136 -5.80 -18.71 16.17
CA PHE A 136 -5.76 -17.30 15.80
C PHE A 136 -4.33 -16.75 15.75
N GLU A 137 -3.53 -17.03 16.78
CA GLU A 137 -2.16 -16.51 16.92
C GLU A 137 -1.24 -17.11 15.85
N GLN A 138 -1.38 -18.41 15.58
CA GLN A 138 -0.63 -19.10 14.53
C GLN A 138 -0.92 -18.51 13.14
N GLU A 139 -2.20 -18.29 12.80
CA GLU A 139 -2.58 -17.69 11.51
C GLU A 139 -2.17 -16.23 11.41
N TYR A 140 -2.25 -15.46 12.51
CA TYR A 140 -1.78 -14.08 12.57
C TYR A 140 -0.27 -13.99 12.27
N LEU A 141 0.54 -14.80 12.94
CA LEU A 141 2.00 -14.79 12.73
C LEU A 141 2.39 -15.28 11.33
N LEU A 142 1.66 -16.26 10.79
CA LEU A 142 1.87 -16.73 9.42
C LEU A 142 1.65 -15.60 8.41
N VAL A 143 0.54 -14.87 8.53
CA VAL A 143 0.24 -13.73 7.65
C VAL A 143 1.31 -12.63 7.77
N LEU A 144 1.77 -12.34 8.99
CA LEU A 144 2.83 -11.34 9.18
C LEU A 144 4.18 -11.78 8.59
N SER A 145 4.53 -13.06 8.68
CA SER A 145 5.75 -13.59 8.06
C SER A 145 5.74 -13.39 6.54
N ASP A 146 4.63 -13.71 5.88
CA ASP A 146 4.45 -13.51 4.44
C ASP A 146 4.55 -12.02 4.04
N ILE A 147 3.86 -11.14 4.77
CA ILE A 147 3.90 -9.70 4.51
C ILE A 147 5.31 -9.14 4.71
N GLN A 148 5.96 -9.54 5.80
CA GLN A 148 7.27 -9.04 6.16
C GLN A 148 8.35 -9.46 5.18
N SER A 149 8.30 -10.69 4.67
CA SER A 149 9.22 -11.15 3.61
C SER A 149 9.12 -10.27 2.37
N ASN A 150 7.90 -9.95 1.93
CA ASN A 150 7.68 -9.10 0.76
C ASN A 150 8.14 -7.66 1.02
N MET A 151 7.80 -7.11 2.20
CA MET A 151 8.20 -5.76 2.58
C MET A 151 9.72 -5.63 2.69
N MET A 152 10.41 -6.59 3.31
CA MET A 152 11.87 -6.57 3.46
C MET A 152 12.57 -6.49 2.10
N HIS A 153 12.12 -7.27 1.11
CA HIS A 153 12.65 -7.21 -0.24
C HIS A 153 12.53 -5.82 -0.88
N GLN A 154 11.40 -5.13 -0.68
CA GLN A 154 11.20 -3.77 -1.19
C GLN A 154 12.14 -2.76 -0.50
N TYR A 155 12.38 -2.92 0.79
CA TYR A 155 13.31 -2.06 1.53
C TYR A 155 14.77 -2.31 1.14
N GLU A 156 15.14 -3.55 0.85
CA GLU A 156 16.46 -3.90 0.32
C GLU A 156 16.70 -3.22 -1.02
N ILE A 157 15.75 -3.35 -1.97
CA ILE A 157 15.83 -2.67 -3.27
C ILE A 157 15.91 -1.15 -3.06
N ALA A 158 15.02 -0.55 -2.28
CA ALA A 158 15.03 0.89 -2.07
C ALA A 158 16.31 1.39 -1.38
N SER A 159 16.91 0.58 -0.49
CA SER A 159 18.16 0.94 0.19
C SER A 159 19.38 1.00 -0.74
N ASP A 160 19.33 0.30 -1.88
CA ASP A 160 20.41 0.27 -2.87
C ASP A 160 20.10 1.18 -4.07
N GLU A 161 18.88 1.05 -4.60
CA GLU A 161 18.50 1.54 -5.92
C GLU A 161 17.67 2.84 -5.89
N ALA A 162 17.06 3.22 -4.75
CA ALA A 162 16.19 4.41 -4.73
C ALA A 162 16.96 5.66 -5.16
N MET A 163 16.42 6.40 -6.12
CA MET A 163 17.13 7.53 -6.72
C MET A 163 17.21 8.69 -5.74
N ASP A 164 16.13 8.95 -5.02
CA ASP A 164 16.13 9.90 -3.92
C ASP A 164 17.05 9.44 -2.78
N MET A 165 18.09 10.24 -2.50
CA MET A 165 19.07 9.92 -1.45
C MET A 165 18.45 9.88 -0.05
N ASN A 166 17.42 10.68 0.24
CA ASN A 166 16.78 10.65 1.55
C ASN A 166 15.98 9.37 1.72
N MET A 167 15.26 8.94 0.69
CA MET A 167 14.52 7.67 0.67
C MET A 167 15.46 6.47 0.79
N ARG A 168 16.56 6.47 0.03
CA ARG A 168 17.58 5.42 0.11
C ARG A 168 18.18 5.29 1.50
N ASN A 169 18.56 6.43 2.09
CA ASN A 169 19.12 6.45 3.44
C ASN A 169 18.06 6.06 4.49
N TRP A 170 16.82 6.51 4.33
CA TRP A 170 15.72 6.10 5.21
C TRP A 170 15.50 4.60 5.16
N ALA A 171 15.35 4.01 3.96
CA ALA A 171 15.18 2.57 3.78
C ALA A 171 16.34 1.78 4.41
N SER A 172 17.58 2.23 4.17
CA SER A 172 18.80 1.65 4.78
C SER A 172 18.75 1.66 6.31
N GLN A 173 18.26 2.74 6.92
CA GLN A 173 18.15 2.87 8.38
C GLN A 173 16.97 2.08 8.96
N THR A 174 15.94 1.81 8.18
CA THR A 174 14.77 1.01 8.59
C THR A 174 15.08 -0.49 8.58
N LEU A 175 15.92 -0.96 7.65
CA LEU A 175 16.20 -2.39 7.44
C LEU A 175 16.59 -3.19 8.71
N PRO A 176 17.49 -2.71 9.59
CA PRO A 176 17.85 -3.46 10.81
C PRO A 176 16.65 -3.70 11.74
N TYR A 177 15.73 -2.75 11.82
CA TYR A 177 14.51 -2.90 12.63
C TYR A 177 13.55 -3.91 12.00
N MET A 178 13.43 -3.92 10.67
CA MET A 178 12.65 -4.94 9.97
C MET A 178 13.23 -6.34 10.15
N GLN A 179 14.54 -6.49 10.11
CA GLN A 179 15.21 -7.78 10.35
C GLN A 179 14.95 -8.27 11.78
N ALA A 180 15.05 -7.39 12.77
CA ALA A 180 14.74 -7.72 14.15
C ALA A 180 13.28 -8.14 14.35
N HIS A 181 12.32 -7.45 13.72
CA HIS A 181 10.91 -7.84 13.75
C HIS A 181 10.69 -9.23 13.11
N ALA A 182 11.37 -9.55 12.01
CA ALA A 182 11.18 -10.80 11.29
C ALA A 182 11.69 -11.98 12.12
N GLN A 183 12.84 -11.78 12.77
CA GLN A 183 13.36 -12.74 13.72
C GLN A 183 12.38 -12.98 14.88
N ALA A 184 11.79 -11.91 15.43
CA ALA A 184 10.80 -12.02 16.49
C ALA A 184 9.53 -12.78 16.05
N VAL A 185 9.06 -12.60 14.80
CA VAL A 185 7.94 -13.40 14.25
C VAL A 185 8.29 -14.89 14.22
N ASN A 186 9.48 -15.24 13.71
CA ASN A 186 9.92 -16.64 13.62
C ASN A 186 10.04 -17.27 15.02
N GLU A 187 10.67 -16.56 15.97
CA GLU A 187 10.80 -17.04 17.35
C GLU A 187 9.43 -17.24 18.03
N LEU A 188 8.46 -16.37 17.75
CA LEU A 188 7.08 -16.52 18.24
C LEU A 188 6.36 -17.69 17.58
N GLN A 189 6.57 -17.93 16.29
CA GLN A 189 6.00 -19.08 15.59
C GLN A 189 6.51 -20.39 16.19
N ASP A 190 7.80 -20.48 16.50
CA ASP A 190 8.39 -21.65 17.16
C ASP A 190 7.79 -21.84 18.57
N GLN A 191 7.67 -20.76 19.35
CA GLN A 191 7.10 -20.81 20.71
C GLN A 191 5.61 -21.19 20.77
N LEU A 192 4.83 -20.87 19.73
CA LEU A 192 3.38 -21.11 19.67
C LEU A 192 3.01 -22.31 18.77
N GLY A 193 4.00 -22.93 18.13
CA GLY A 193 3.85 -24.12 17.29
C GLY A 193 3.92 -25.44 18.07
N ASP A 194 4.53 -25.42 19.25
CA ASP A 194 4.58 -26.53 20.23
C ASP A 194 3.30 -26.61 21.09
#